data_AF-A0A1S4EGP8-F1
#
_entry.id   AF-A0A1S4EGP8-F1
#
_cell.length_a   1.000
_cell.length_b   1.000
_cell.length_c   1.000
_cell.angle_alpha   90.00
_cell.angle_beta   90.00
_cell.angle_gamma   90.00
#
_symmetry.space_group_name_H-M   'P 1'
#
loop_
_entity.id
_entity.type
_entity.pdbx_description
1 polymer ?
#
loop_
_entity_poly.entity_id
_entity_poly.type
_entity_poly.pdbx_seq_one_letter_code
_entity_poly.pdbx_strand_id
1 'polypeptide(L)'
;MCDITLYCNVKKCRKILNATDDGIIWITRCSHAFCNDDGIHLSTTAAKYVPCPACKTQLDLKHDIVRKETNPSEMWKSTILAGLKPEMIIDIVNRSFSFWYYQMSNENLYQTNLNKHLKYKMLEMKTQYQSEMNKLNSELLLTKQKTQAANQDLENQIRKTQELESLLWEKNRCLQNAQMTVADLQRRQSRML
;
A
#
# COMPACT_ATOMS: atom_id res chain seq x y z
N MET A 1 -25.57 -18.90 6.60
CA MET A 1 -26.20 -17.96 5.65
C MET A 1 -25.23 -16.80 5.48
N CYS A 2 -24.94 -16.35 4.26
CA CYS A 2 -24.18 -15.11 4.09
C CYS A 2 -25.00 -13.98 4.71
N ASP A 3 -24.42 -13.23 5.65
CA ASP A 3 -25.05 -12.03 6.20
C ASP A 3 -25.27 -11.01 5.07
N ILE A 4 -26.53 -10.83 4.69
CA ILE A 4 -26.93 -9.84 3.69
C ILE A 4 -26.77 -8.47 4.33
N THR A 5 -25.67 -7.80 4.00
CA THR A 5 -25.27 -6.53 4.61
C THR A 5 -25.57 -5.37 3.67
N LEU A 6 -26.26 -4.35 4.17
CA LEU A 6 -26.55 -3.15 3.40
C LEU A 6 -25.51 -2.08 3.72
N TYR A 7 -24.93 -1.45 2.70
CA TYR A 7 -23.90 -0.42 2.86
C TYR A 7 -24.38 0.94 2.34
N CYS A 8 -23.92 2.02 2.95
CA CYS A 8 -24.10 3.36 2.42
C CYS A 8 -23.52 3.43 0.99
N ASN A 9 -24.31 3.88 0.02
CA ASN A 9 -23.89 3.97 -1.37
C ASN A 9 -23.01 5.19 -1.67
N VAL A 10 -22.72 6.06 -0.68
CA VAL A 10 -21.62 7.02 -0.79
C VAL A 10 -20.28 6.25 -0.71
N LYS A 11 -19.55 6.23 -1.84
CA LYS A 11 -18.31 5.46 -2.01
C LYS A 11 -17.25 5.68 -0.92
N LYS A 12 -17.19 6.89 -0.34
CA LYS A 12 -16.25 7.24 0.73
C LYS A 12 -16.75 6.87 2.14
N CYS A 13 -18.06 6.74 2.35
CA CYS A 13 -18.66 6.52 3.66
C CYS A 13 -18.74 5.03 3.99
N ARG A 14 -19.42 4.24 3.14
CA ARG A 14 -19.48 2.77 3.24
C ARG A 14 -19.93 2.22 4.61
N LYS A 15 -20.58 3.02 5.45
CA LYS A 15 -21.15 2.56 6.73
C LYS A 15 -22.14 1.43 6.52
N ILE A 16 -22.13 0.44 7.42
CA ILE A 16 -23.11 -0.64 7.46
C ILE A 16 -24.44 -0.08 7.96
N LEU A 17 -25.49 -0.22 7.17
CA LEU A 17 -26.80 0.42 7.39
C LEU A 17 -27.71 -0.42 8.27
N ASN A 18 -27.67 -1.75 8.16
CA ASN A 18 -28.47 -2.67 8.97
C ASN A 18 -27.93 -2.87 10.40
N ALA A 19 -26.86 -2.17 10.79
CA ALA A 19 -26.24 -2.25 12.11
C ALA A 19 -25.99 -0.86 12.73
N THR A 20 -26.63 0.20 12.23
CA THR A 20 -26.48 1.56 12.80
C THR A 20 -27.25 1.69 14.10
N ASP A 21 -26.62 2.29 15.12
CA ASP A 21 -27.25 2.57 16.43
C ASP A 21 -28.54 3.40 16.31
N ASP A 22 -28.58 4.34 15.36
CA ASP A 22 -29.72 5.21 15.09
C ASP A 22 -30.94 4.46 14.50
N GLY A 23 -30.72 3.27 13.93
CA GLY A 23 -31.73 2.50 13.22
C GLY A 23 -32.36 3.20 12.00
N ILE A 24 -31.80 4.31 11.51
CA ILE A 24 -32.39 5.17 10.48
C ILE A 24 -31.54 5.17 9.21
N ILE A 25 -32.20 4.96 8.07
CA ILE A 25 -31.59 5.01 6.75
C ILE A 25 -32.45 5.82 5.78
N TRP A 26 -31.82 6.25 4.69
CA TRP A 26 -32.49 7.01 3.64
C TRP A 26 -32.42 6.24 2.33
N ILE A 27 -33.58 5.94 1.74
CA ILE A 27 -33.70 5.24 0.48
C ILE A 27 -34.19 6.20 -0.60
N THR A 28 -33.64 6.08 -1.80
CA THR A 28 -34.04 6.89 -2.95
C THR A 28 -34.76 6.06 -4.01
N ARG A 29 -35.51 6.72 -4.91
CA ARG A 29 -36.22 6.06 -6.03
C ARG A 29 -35.32 5.26 -6.96
N CYS A 30 -34.05 5.67 -7.07
CA CYS A 30 -33.03 5.01 -7.88
C CYS A 30 -32.37 3.84 -7.12
N SER A 31 -33.04 3.33 -6.09
CA SER A 31 -32.63 2.20 -5.27
C SER A 31 -31.32 2.39 -4.52
N HIS A 32 -30.86 3.62 -4.27
CA HIS A 32 -29.70 3.87 -3.41
C HIS A 32 -30.11 4.11 -1.95
N ALA A 33 -29.30 3.59 -1.03
CA ALA A 33 -29.43 3.65 0.40
C ALA A 33 -28.26 4.44 1.03
N PHE A 34 -28.58 5.26 2.03
CA PHE A 34 -27.65 6.14 2.72
C PHE A 34 -27.81 6.03 4.23
N CYS A 35 -26.72 6.22 4.98
CA CYS A 35 -26.80 6.36 6.42
C CYS A 35 -27.49 7.68 6.80
N ASN A 36 -27.83 7.83 8.07
CA ASN A 36 -28.48 9.03 8.56
C ASN A 36 -27.66 10.30 8.26
N ASP A 37 -26.33 10.27 8.48
CA ASP A 37 -25.43 11.40 8.23
C ASP A 37 -25.43 11.87 6.78
N ASP A 38 -25.28 10.94 5.82
CA ASP A 38 -25.23 11.27 4.39
C ASP A 38 -26.63 11.62 3.85
N GLY A 39 -27.67 11.02 4.44
CA GLY A 39 -29.04 11.14 3.97
C GLY A 39 -29.78 12.37 4.50
N ILE A 40 -29.40 12.94 5.65
CA ILE A 40 -30.08 14.11 6.23
C ILE A 40 -30.04 15.33 5.29
N HIS A 41 -28.97 15.45 4.52
CA HIS A 41 -28.84 16.51 3.51
C HIS A 41 -29.81 16.34 2.35
N LEU A 42 -30.27 15.11 2.08
CA LEU A 42 -31.24 14.84 1.02
C LEU A 42 -32.63 15.39 1.34
N SER A 43 -33.05 15.39 2.61
CA SER A 43 -34.36 15.94 3.02
C SER A 43 -34.34 17.41 3.39
N THR A 44 -33.19 17.92 3.83
CA THR A 44 -33.05 19.29 4.38
C THR A 44 -32.87 20.35 3.29
N THR A 45 -32.60 19.94 2.05
CA THR A 45 -32.43 20.89 0.95
C THR A 45 -33.80 21.44 0.55
N ALA A 46 -34.08 22.70 0.90
CA ALA A 46 -35.26 23.45 0.44
C ALA A 46 -35.31 23.65 -1.10
N ALA A 47 -34.31 23.14 -1.83
CA ALA A 47 -34.24 23.18 -3.27
C ALA A 47 -35.10 22.07 -3.88
N LYS A 48 -35.88 22.42 -4.90
CA LYS A 48 -36.70 21.50 -5.71
C LYS A 48 -35.90 20.40 -6.44
N TYR A 49 -34.57 20.41 -6.34
CA TYR A 49 -33.67 19.56 -7.12
C TYR A 49 -32.52 19.05 -6.25
N VAL A 50 -32.57 17.78 -5.84
CA VAL A 50 -31.51 17.12 -5.09
C VAL A 50 -30.95 15.97 -5.92
N PRO A 51 -29.70 16.03 -6.41
CA PRO A 51 -29.12 14.91 -7.14
C PRO A 51 -28.74 13.78 -6.19
N CYS A 52 -29.07 12.53 -6.54
CA CYS A 52 -28.65 11.36 -5.79
C CYS A 52 -27.11 11.36 -5.61
N PRO A 53 -26.58 11.24 -4.38
CA PRO A 53 -25.14 11.25 -4.14
C PRO A 53 -24.38 10.17 -4.91
N ALA A 54 -25.02 9.01 -5.12
CA ALA A 54 -24.44 7.83 -5.76
C ALA A 54 -24.47 7.89 -7.30
N CYS A 55 -25.64 8.12 -7.92
CA CYS A 55 -25.81 8.06 -9.38
C CYS A 55 -26.17 9.38 -10.06
N LYS A 56 -26.30 10.47 -9.30
CA LYS A 56 -26.64 11.82 -9.80
C LYS A 56 -28.03 11.95 -10.46
N THR A 57 -28.86 10.92 -10.40
CA THR A 57 -30.27 11.02 -10.79
C THR A 57 -30.95 12.15 -10.00
N GLN A 58 -31.68 13.02 -10.68
CA GLN A 58 -32.45 14.08 -10.05
C GLN A 58 -33.61 13.48 -9.24
N LEU A 59 -33.75 13.94 -8.00
CA LEU A 59 -34.80 13.57 -7.06
C LEU A 59 -35.65 14.83 -6.83
N ASP A 60 -36.74 14.94 -7.57
CA ASP A 60 -37.63 16.12 -7.62
C ASP A 60 -39.08 15.79 -7.25
N LEU A 61 -39.42 14.50 -7.08
CA LEU A 61 -40.76 14.08 -6.67
C LEU A 61 -40.87 13.89 -5.16
N LYS A 62 -42.09 14.06 -4.64
CA LYS A 62 -42.44 13.97 -3.20
C LYS A 62 -42.01 12.66 -2.52
N HIS A 63 -41.91 11.56 -3.27
CA HIS A 63 -41.59 10.23 -2.76
C HIS A 63 -40.25 9.69 -3.25
N ASP A 64 -39.41 10.57 -3.81
CA ASP A 64 -38.11 10.16 -4.36
C ASP A 64 -37.08 9.84 -3.29
N ILE A 65 -37.30 10.34 -2.07
CA ILE A 65 -36.45 10.15 -0.90
C ILE A 65 -37.36 9.72 0.25
N VAL A 66 -37.04 8.59 0.87
CA VAL A 66 -37.83 8.03 1.96
C VAL A 66 -36.90 7.69 3.12
N ARG A 67 -37.19 8.28 4.29
CA ARG A 67 -36.61 7.87 5.57
C ARG A 67 -37.23 6.55 6.00
N LYS A 68 -36.40 5.57 6.35
CA LYS A 68 -36.81 4.24 6.80
C LYS A 68 -36.11 3.86 8.09
N GLU A 69 -36.81 3.10 8.91
CA GLU A 69 -36.25 2.44 10.10
C GLU A 69 -35.83 1.02 9.72
N THR A 70 -34.64 0.62 10.13
CA THR A 70 -34.04 -0.68 9.78
C THR A 70 -34.58 -1.81 10.64
N ASN A 71 -35.09 -1.51 11.83
CA ASN A 71 -35.72 -2.46 12.73
C ASN A 71 -37.07 -1.93 13.24
N PRO A 72 -38.13 -1.98 12.44
CA PRO A 72 -39.46 -1.52 12.86
C PRO A 72 -40.09 -2.49 13.89
N SER A 73 -41.07 -2.00 14.66
CA SER A 73 -41.78 -2.81 15.66
C SER A 73 -42.61 -3.95 15.03
N GLU A 74 -42.85 -5.03 15.78
CA GLU A 74 -43.70 -6.15 15.33
C GLU A 74 -45.13 -5.71 14.95
N MET A 75 -45.67 -4.74 15.67
CA MET A 75 -46.97 -4.15 15.36
C MET A 75 -46.96 -3.43 14.01
N TRP A 76 -45.89 -2.69 13.70
CA TRP A 76 -45.73 -2.05 12.40
C TRP A 76 -45.63 -3.08 11.27
N LYS A 77 -44.81 -4.13 11.46
CA LYS A 77 -44.66 -5.23 10.49
C LYS A 77 -46.00 -5.91 10.17
N SER A 78 -46.86 -6.07 11.19
CA SER A 78 -48.18 -6.70 11.05
C SER A 78 -49.22 -5.81 10.38
N THR A 79 -49.05 -4.48 10.41
CA THR A 79 -50.08 -3.52 9.98
C THR A 79 -49.78 -2.87 8.64
N ILE A 80 -48.51 -2.75 8.23
CA ILE A 80 -48.10 -1.97 7.05
C ILE A 80 -48.71 -2.46 5.72
N LEU A 81 -49.04 -3.74 5.61
CA LEU A 81 -49.67 -4.32 4.40
C LEU A 81 -51.14 -4.74 4.63
N ALA A 82 -51.67 -4.57 5.84
CA ALA A 82 -53.03 -4.99 6.16
C ALA A 82 -54.06 -4.15 5.39
N GLY A 83 -55.07 -4.82 4.81
CA GLY A 83 -56.12 -4.17 4.00
C GLY A 83 -55.76 -3.95 2.53
N LEU A 84 -54.54 -4.26 2.10
CA LEU A 84 -54.17 -4.28 0.68
C LEU A 84 -54.65 -5.55 0.00
N LYS A 85 -54.95 -5.44 -1.30
CA LYS A 85 -55.27 -6.62 -2.12
C LYS A 85 -54.02 -7.49 -2.31
N PRO A 86 -54.16 -8.83 -2.42
CA PRO A 86 -53.03 -9.74 -2.60
C PRO A 86 -52.10 -9.36 -3.76
N GLU A 87 -52.64 -8.86 -4.88
CA GLU A 87 -51.84 -8.47 -6.04
C GLU A 87 -50.90 -7.30 -5.73
N MET A 88 -51.37 -6.34 -4.93
CA MET A 88 -50.57 -5.18 -4.52
C MET A 88 -49.49 -5.59 -3.52
N ILE A 89 -49.78 -6.52 -2.61
CA ILE A 89 -48.80 -7.09 -1.68
C ILE A 89 -47.65 -7.75 -2.45
N ILE A 90 -47.98 -8.56 -3.46
CA ILE A 90 -46.99 -9.23 -4.30
C ILE A 90 -46.12 -8.21 -5.06
N ASP A 91 -46.71 -7.14 -5.62
CA ASP A 91 -45.94 -6.07 -6.28
C ASP A 91 -44.95 -5.40 -5.31
N ILE A 92 -45.39 -5.06 -4.09
CA ILE A 92 -44.54 -4.46 -3.06
C ILE A 92 -43.37 -5.39 -2.69
N VAL A 93 -43.65 -6.68 -2.50
CA VAL A 93 -42.63 -7.69 -2.17
C VAL A 93 -41.62 -7.81 -3.32
N ASN A 94 -42.07 -7.89 -4.57
CA ASN A 94 -41.19 -7.98 -5.75
C ASN A 94 -40.28 -6.74 -5.90
N ARG A 95 -40.80 -5.55 -5.65
CA ARG A 95 -39.99 -4.31 -5.65
C ARG A 95 -38.97 -4.31 -4.52
N SER A 96 -39.35 -4.83 -3.35
CA SER A 96 -38.43 -4.97 -2.20
C SER A 96 -37.29 -5.95 -2.52
N PHE A 97 -37.58 -7.07 -3.17
CA PHE A 97 -36.55 -8.00 -3.64
C PHE A 97 -35.66 -7.38 -4.71
N SER A 98 -36.23 -6.64 -5.65
CA SER A 98 -35.48 -5.95 -6.70
C SER A 98 -34.51 -4.92 -6.13
N PHE A 99 -34.91 -4.19 -5.08
CA PHE A 99 -34.03 -3.31 -4.33
C PHE A 99 -32.83 -4.07 -3.73
N TRP A 100 -33.08 -5.18 -3.03
CA TRP A 100 -32.00 -5.97 -2.43
C TRP A 100 -31.08 -6.60 -3.48
N TYR A 101 -31.65 -7.12 -4.56
CA TYR A 101 -30.88 -7.64 -5.69
C TYR A 101 -29.96 -6.58 -6.28
N TYR A 102 -30.47 -5.37 -6.51
CA TYR A 102 -29.68 -4.23 -6.96
C TYR A 102 -28.54 -3.91 -5.98
N GLN A 103 -28.83 -3.86 -4.68
CA GLN A 103 -27.81 -3.58 -3.66
C GLN A 103 -26.72 -4.64 -3.62
N MET A 104 -27.08 -5.92 -3.69
CA MET A 104 -26.11 -7.02 -3.71
C MET A 104 -25.26 -7.03 -4.98
N SER A 105 -25.88 -6.79 -6.13
CA SER A 105 -25.16 -6.69 -7.42
C SER A 105 -24.17 -5.52 -7.43
N ASN A 106 -24.61 -4.35 -6.94
CA ASN A 106 -23.76 -3.17 -6.83
C ASN A 106 -22.60 -3.39 -5.84
N GLU A 107 -22.86 -4.06 -4.71
CA GLU A 107 -21.81 -4.43 -3.74
C GLU A 107 -20.79 -5.38 -4.36
N ASN A 108 -21.24 -6.42 -5.05
CA ASN A 108 -20.36 -7.37 -5.72
C ASN A 108 -19.47 -6.67 -6.78
N LEU A 109 -20.05 -5.76 -7.57
CA LEU A 109 -19.31 -4.96 -8.53
C LEU A 109 -18.26 -4.08 -7.85
N TYR A 110 -18.63 -3.41 -6.75
CA TYR A 110 -17.70 -2.60 -5.96
C TYR A 110 -16.52 -3.43 -5.44
N GLN A 111 -16.80 -4.56 -4.78
CA GLN A 111 -15.76 -5.45 -4.24
C GLN A 111 -14.88 -6.04 -5.35
N THR A 112 -15.47 -6.41 -6.48
CA THR A 112 -14.73 -6.91 -7.66
C THR A 112 -13.75 -5.85 -8.17
N ASN A 113 -14.20 -4.61 -8.32
CA ASN A 113 -13.34 -3.51 -8.80
C ASN A 113 -12.25 -3.15 -7.80
N LEU A 114 -12.57 -3.12 -6.51
CA LEU A 114 -11.59 -2.91 -5.45
C LEU A 114 -10.51 -3.99 -5.47
N ASN A 115 -10.91 -5.26 -5.57
CA ASN A 115 -9.98 -6.38 -5.67
C ASN A 115 -9.10 -6.31 -6.92
N LYS A 116 -9.65 -5.92 -8.08
CA LYS A 116 -8.85 -5.71 -9.30
C LYS A 116 -7.80 -4.60 -9.10
N HIS A 117 -8.20 -3.48 -8.51
CA HIS A 117 -7.28 -2.37 -8.23
C HIS A 117 -6.18 -2.76 -7.25
N LEU A 118 -6.51 -3.46 -6.18
CA LEU A 118 -5.54 -3.97 -5.20
C LEU A 118 -4.56 -4.96 -5.84
N LYS A 119 -5.05 -5.87 -6.71
CA LYS A 119 -4.18 -6.80 -7.45
C LYS A 119 -3.22 -6.07 -8.39
N TYR A 120 -3.68 -5.03 -9.09
CA TYR A 120 -2.84 -4.20 -9.94
C TYR A 120 -1.71 -3.54 -9.12
N LYS A 121 -2.07 -2.86 -8.02
CA LYS A 121 -1.08 -2.23 -7.12
C LYS A 121 -0.09 -3.24 -6.53
N MET A 122 -0.57 -4.42 -6.15
CA MET A 122 0.29 -5.49 -5.65
C MET A 122 1.30 -5.95 -6.72
N LEU A 123 0.86 -6.11 -7.97
CA LEU A 123 1.75 -6.49 -9.06
C LEU A 123 2.78 -5.41 -9.36
N GLU A 124 2.34 -4.15 -9.40
CA GLU A 124 3.22 -2.99 -9.58
C GLU A 124 4.31 -2.94 -8.49
N MET A 125 3.91 -3.06 -7.22
CA MET A 125 4.84 -3.07 -6.09
C MET A 125 5.81 -4.27 -6.15
N LYS A 126 5.33 -5.45 -6.57
CA LYS A 126 6.16 -6.63 -6.76
C LYS A 126 7.22 -6.40 -7.84
N THR A 127 6.86 -5.80 -8.97
CA THR A 127 7.80 -5.49 -10.05
C THR A 127 8.83 -4.44 -9.62
N GLN A 128 8.41 -3.40 -8.91
CA GLN A 128 9.32 -2.39 -8.36
C GLN A 128 10.33 -3.02 -7.39
N TYR A 129 9.85 -3.85 -6.46
CA TYR A 129 10.69 -4.56 -5.51
C TYR A 129 11.70 -5.49 -6.22
N GLN A 130 11.26 -6.26 -7.22
CA GLN A 130 12.16 -7.11 -8.00
C GLN A 130 13.23 -6.30 -8.75
N SER A 131 12.86 -5.15 -9.32
CA SER A 131 13.84 -4.27 -9.97
C SER A 131 14.86 -3.73 -8.98
N GLU A 132 14.44 -3.34 -7.79
CA GLU A 132 15.33 -2.80 -6.76
C GLU A 132 16.27 -3.87 -6.21
N MET A 133 15.76 -5.08 -5.96
CA MET A 133 16.58 -6.24 -5.59
C MET A 133 17.64 -6.56 -6.63
N ASN A 134 17.30 -6.51 -7.92
CA ASN A 134 18.27 -6.75 -8.99
C ASN A 134 19.37 -5.67 -9.04
N LYS A 135 19.00 -4.39 -8.82
CA LYS A 135 19.98 -3.30 -8.73
C LYS A 135 20.92 -3.52 -7.55
N LEU A 136 20.38 -3.79 -6.37
CA LEU A 136 21.16 -4.00 -5.16
C LEU A 136 22.11 -5.21 -5.29
N ASN A 137 21.64 -6.31 -5.87
CA ASN A 137 22.48 -7.47 -6.15
C ASN A 137 23.62 -7.15 -7.13
N SER A 138 23.35 -6.31 -8.14
CA SER A 138 24.37 -5.87 -9.10
C SER A 138 25.43 -4.98 -8.43
N GLU A 139 24.99 -4.03 -7.61
CA GLU A 139 25.88 -3.17 -6.82
C GLU A 139 26.71 -3.96 -5.80
N LEU A 140 26.10 -4.94 -5.15
CA LEU A 140 26.79 -5.85 -4.23
C LEU A 140 27.89 -6.63 -4.95
N LEU A 141 27.61 -7.16 -6.15
CA LEU A 141 28.59 -7.88 -6.95
C LEU A 141 29.76 -6.96 -7.36
N LEU A 142 29.46 -5.76 -7.85
CA LEU A 142 30.48 -4.77 -8.22
C LEU A 142 31.34 -4.38 -7.01
N THR A 143 30.72 -4.16 -5.85
CA THR A 143 31.43 -3.82 -4.62
C THR A 143 32.34 -4.97 -4.18
N LYS A 144 31.86 -6.21 -4.23
CA LYS A 144 32.68 -7.41 -3.94
C LYS A 144 33.89 -7.50 -4.87
N GLN A 145 33.70 -7.27 -6.17
CA GLN A 145 34.79 -7.28 -7.15
C GLN A 145 35.83 -6.18 -6.85
N LYS A 146 35.39 -4.96 -6.54
CA LYS A 146 36.28 -3.85 -6.15
C LYS A 146 37.07 -4.17 -4.89
N THR A 147 36.42 -4.72 -3.87
CA THR A 147 37.09 -5.14 -2.63
C THR A 147 38.12 -6.23 -2.90
N GLN A 148 37.80 -7.21 -3.75
CA GLN A 148 38.74 -8.26 -4.12
C GLN A 148 39.97 -7.70 -4.87
N ALA A 149 39.77 -6.80 -5.83
CA ALA A 149 40.87 -6.15 -6.54
C ALA A 149 41.75 -5.32 -5.59
N ALA A 150 41.13 -4.51 -4.71
CA ALA A 150 41.86 -3.72 -3.73
C ALA A 150 42.67 -4.60 -2.74
N ASN A 151 42.14 -5.75 -2.34
CA ASN A 151 42.87 -6.71 -1.51
C ASN A 151 44.08 -7.30 -2.24
N GLN A 152 43.94 -7.65 -3.52
CA GLN A 152 45.07 -8.14 -4.33
C GLN A 152 46.14 -7.07 -4.51
N ASP A 153 45.75 -5.82 -4.74
CA ASP A 153 46.67 -4.68 -4.81
C ASP A 153 47.40 -4.45 -3.48
N LEU A 154 46.69 -4.55 -2.35
CA LEU A 154 47.28 -4.45 -1.03
C LEU A 154 48.33 -5.55 -0.79
N GLU A 155 48.01 -6.80 -1.12
CA GLU A 155 48.95 -7.93 -1.03
C GLU A 155 50.19 -7.71 -1.93
N ASN A 156 49.99 -7.18 -3.13
CA ASN A 156 51.09 -6.82 -4.04
C ASN A 156 52.00 -5.74 -3.43
N GLN A 157 51.42 -4.71 -2.81
CA GLN A 157 52.20 -3.65 -2.16
C GLN A 157 52.94 -4.17 -0.93
N ILE A 158 52.32 -5.01 -0.12
CA ILE A 158 52.98 -5.66 1.03
C ILE A 158 54.21 -6.44 0.56
N ARG A 159 54.10 -7.25 -0.51
CA ARG A 159 55.24 -7.98 -1.08
C ARG A 159 56.36 -7.04 -1.52
N LYS A 160 56.04 -5.98 -2.27
CA LYS A 160 57.03 -4.99 -2.73
C LYS A 160 57.73 -4.29 -1.57
N THR A 161 57.01 -3.94 -0.52
CA THR A 161 57.60 -3.34 0.68
C THR A 161 58.58 -4.31 1.34
N GLN A 162 58.22 -5.58 1.50
CA GLN A 162 59.11 -6.60 2.07
C GLN A 162 60.39 -6.83 1.23
N GLU A 163 60.28 -6.80 -0.10
CA GLU A 163 61.42 -6.88 -1.01
C GLU A 163 62.35 -5.66 -0.85
N LEU A 164 61.79 -4.45 -0.78
CA LEU A 164 62.55 -3.21 -0.58
C LEU A 164 63.22 -3.18 0.79
N GLU A 165 62.54 -3.62 1.84
CA GLU A 165 63.12 -3.74 3.20
C GLU A 165 64.32 -4.68 3.19
N SER A 166 64.22 -5.84 2.51
CA SER A 166 65.32 -6.80 2.38
C SER A 166 66.50 -6.22 1.61
N LEU A 167 66.25 -5.51 0.50
CA LEU A 167 67.27 -4.81 -0.27
C LEU A 167 67.98 -3.72 0.53
N LEU A 168 67.22 -2.90 1.27
CA LEU A 168 67.77 -1.87 2.15
C LEU A 168 68.62 -2.46 3.26
N TRP A 169 68.18 -3.56 3.85
CA TRP A 169 68.95 -4.29 4.86
C TRP A 169 70.28 -4.80 4.29
N GLU A 170 70.27 -5.44 3.12
CA GLU A 170 71.48 -5.92 2.42
C GLU A 170 72.45 -4.77 2.13
N LYS A 171 71.92 -3.63 1.62
CA LYS A 171 72.71 -2.43 1.32
C LYS A 171 73.31 -1.81 2.57
N ASN A 172 72.55 -1.70 3.66
CA ASN A 172 73.06 -1.21 4.94
C ASN A 172 74.18 -2.09 5.48
N ARG A 173 74.05 -3.42 5.36
CA ARG A 173 75.11 -4.37 5.73
C ARG A 173 76.39 -4.16 4.91
N CYS A 174 76.26 -4.03 3.58
CA CYS A 174 77.40 -3.73 2.71
C CYS A 174 78.06 -2.38 3.04
N LEU A 175 77.25 -1.36 3.30
CA LEU A 175 77.74 -0.03 3.67
C LEU A 175 78.54 -0.08 4.99
N GLN A 176 78.04 -0.79 6.01
CA GLN A 176 78.75 -0.99 7.27
C GLN A 176 80.10 -1.69 7.05
N ASN A 177 80.14 -2.77 6.25
CA ASN A 177 81.38 -3.47 5.93
C ASN A 177 82.40 -2.57 5.20
N ALA A 178 81.92 -1.75 4.25
CA ALA A 178 82.76 -0.79 3.54
C ALA A 178 83.29 0.32 4.48
N GLN A 179 82.45 0.83 5.38
CA GLN A 179 82.87 1.81 6.39
C GLN A 179 83.95 1.24 7.32
N MET A 180 83.80 -0.01 7.77
CA MET A 180 84.81 -0.68 8.60
C MET A 180 86.16 -0.82 7.87
N THR A 181 86.15 -1.22 6.60
CA THR A 181 87.37 -1.36 5.80
C THR A 181 88.05 -0.02 5.55
N VAL A 182 87.28 1.04 5.26
CA VAL A 182 87.81 2.41 5.14
C VAL A 182 88.45 2.87 6.45
N ALA A 183 87.78 2.66 7.58
CA ALA A 183 88.32 3.03 8.90
C ALA A 183 89.61 2.26 9.24
N ASP A 184 89.71 0.99 8.85
CA ASP A 184 90.93 0.18 9.03
C ASP A 184 92.08 0.67 8.14
N LEU A 185 91.81 1.01 6.88
CA LEU A 185 92.81 1.57 5.97
C LEU A 185 93.35 2.90 6.48
N GLN A 186 92.47 3.79 6.95
CA GLN A 186 92.85 5.07 7.56
C GLN A 186 93.74 4.84 8.80
N ARG A 187 93.37 3.90 9.69
CA ARG A 187 94.19 3.55 10.86
C ARG A 187 95.56 2.99 10.49
N ARG A 188 95.68 2.24 9.40
CA ARG A 188 96.99 1.74 8.90
C ARG A 188 97.84 2.86 8.32
N GLN A 189 97.23 3.78 7.57
CA GLN A 189 97.92 4.92 6.97
C GLN A 189 98.47 5.86 8.05
N SER A 190 97.72 6.11 9.12
CA SER A 190 98.17 6.89 10.29
C SER A 190 99.26 6.23 11.14
N ARG A 191 99.57 4.94 10.92
CA ARG A 191 100.68 4.23 11.60
C ARG A 191 101.97 4.17 10.76
N MET A 192 101.90 4.54 9.48
CA MET A 192 103.05 4.57 8.55
C MET A 192 103.62 5.98 8.36
N LEU A 193 102.95 7.00 8.89
CA LEU A 193 103.43 8.37 9.08
C LEU A 193 103.90 8.54 10.52
#